data_AF-A0A2K4WL39-F1
#
_entry.id   AF-A0A2K4WL39-F1
#
_cell.length_a   1.000
_cell.length_b   1.000
_cell.length_c   1.000
_cell.angle_alpha   90.00
_cell.angle_beta   90.00
_cell.angle_gamma   90.00
#
_symmetry.space_group_name_H-M   'P 1'
#
loop_
_entity.id
_entity.type
_entity.pdbx_description
1 polymer ?
#
loop_
_entity_poly.entity_id
_entity_poly.type
_entity_poly.pdbx_seq_one_letter_code
_entity_poly.pdbx_strand_id
1 'polypeptide(L)'
;MDEDFAFFLDNFGPAIERNLVPELSIARYKNKLPEQLLDYWSAYGWCGYAGGLLWTVNPHDYDHVLDQWLAATSIHKQDSYHVIARSAFGILYIWGENSGYCLTLNSYISR
;
A
#
# COMPACT_ATOMS: atom_id res chain seq x y z
N MET A 1 -9.95 10.10 -12.66
CA MET A 1 -9.37 10.70 -11.44
C MET A 1 -10.52 11.30 -10.69
N ASP A 2 -10.74 10.86 -9.45
CA ASP A 2 -11.80 11.42 -8.63
C ASP A 2 -11.38 12.76 -7.99
N GLU A 3 -12.34 13.44 -7.38
CA GLU A 3 -12.13 14.75 -6.75
C GLU A 3 -11.24 14.64 -5.51
N ASP A 4 -11.33 13.54 -4.76
CA ASP A 4 -10.56 13.32 -3.53
C ASP A 4 -9.06 13.18 -3.81
N PHE A 5 -8.69 12.43 -4.85
CA PHE A 5 -7.31 12.25 -5.26
C PHE A 5 -6.74 13.52 -5.90
N ALA A 6 -7.55 14.25 -6.67
CA ALA A 6 -7.16 15.55 -7.18
C ALA A 6 -6.87 16.53 -6.04
N PHE A 7 -7.74 16.59 -5.02
CA PHE A 7 -7.52 17.36 -3.81
C PHE A 7 -6.26 16.93 -3.05
N PHE A 8 -6.03 15.62 -2.94
CA PHE A 8 -4.82 15.07 -2.33
C PHE A 8 -3.54 15.57 -3.05
N LEU A 9 -3.48 15.49 -4.38
CA LEU A 9 -2.32 15.97 -5.14
C LEU A 9 -2.12 17.49 -5.05
N ASP A 10 -3.20 18.27 -4.96
CA ASP A 10 -3.12 19.72 -4.78
C ASP A 10 -2.48 20.08 -3.42
N ASN A 11 -2.85 19.37 -2.36
CA ASN A 11 -2.35 19.62 -1.01
C ASN A 11 -0.95 19.04 -0.75
N PHE A 12 -0.64 17.88 -1.33
CA PHE A 12 0.59 17.12 -1.05
C PHE A 12 1.61 17.13 -2.19
N GLY A 13 1.30 17.83 -3.28
CA GLY A 13 2.15 17.91 -4.47
C GLY A 13 2.03 16.69 -5.39
N PRO A 14 2.64 16.77 -6.59
CA PRO A 14 2.58 15.71 -7.57
C PRO A 14 3.35 14.47 -7.12
N ALA A 15 2.95 13.31 -7.64
CA ALA A 15 3.67 12.07 -7.39
C ALA A 15 5.11 12.10 -7.94
N ILE A 16 6.07 11.64 -7.13
CA ILE A 16 7.50 11.53 -7.42
C ILE A 16 7.91 10.07 -7.69
N GLU A 17 9.02 9.87 -8.40
CA GLU A 17 9.65 8.54 -8.60
C GLU A 17 8.64 7.45 -9.02
N ARG A 18 7.96 7.71 -10.14
CA ARG A 18 6.88 6.84 -10.64
C ARG A 18 7.42 5.59 -11.31
N ASN A 19 6.99 4.43 -10.82
CA ASN A 19 7.20 3.15 -11.47
C ASN A 19 5.88 2.67 -12.08
N LEU A 20 5.86 2.48 -13.40
CA LEU A 20 4.69 1.96 -14.11
C LEU A 20 4.32 0.58 -13.57
N VAL A 21 3.03 0.37 -13.35
CA VAL A 21 2.51 -0.87 -12.79
C VAL A 21 2.10 -1.78 -13.94
N PRO A 22 2.71 -2.98 -14.09
CA PRO A 22 2.30 -3.92 -15.13
C PRO A 22 0.84 -4.33 -14.98
N GLU A 23 0.12 -4.51 -16.09
CA GLU A 23 -1.27 -4.97 -16.08
C GLU A 23 -1.43 -6.31 -15.34
N LEU A 24 -0.44 -7.20 -15.43
CA LEU A 24 -0.41 -8.46 -14.69
C LEU A 24 -0.41 -8.24 -13.17
N SER A 25 0.26 -7.20 -12.68
CA SER A 25 0.26 -6.83 -11.27
C SER A 25 -1.12 -6.31 -10.86
N ILE A 26 -1.75 -5.45 -11.67
CA ILE A 26 -3.12 -4.99 -11.41
C ILE A 26 -4.10 -6.18 -11.38
N ALA A 27 -4.02 -7.06 -12.37
CA ALA A 27 -4.88 -8.24 -12.49
C ALA A 27 -4.73 -9.18 -11.28
N ARG A 28 -3.51 -9.33 -10.73
CA ARG A 28 -3.24 -10.15 -9.54
C ARG A 28 -4.04 -9.70 -8.31
N TYR A 29 -4.27 -8.39 -8.17
CA TYR A 29 -4.92 -7.77 -7.02
C TYR A 29 -6.38 -7.35 -7.26
N LYS A 30 -6.90 -7.59 -8.47
CA LYS A 30 -8.32 -7.38 -8.76
C LYS A 30 -9.19 -8.24 -7.84
N ASN A 31 -10.24 -7.63 -7.28
CA ASN A 31 -11.12 -8.22 -6.27
C ASN A 31 -10.46 -8.56 -4.92
N LYS A 32 -9.20 -8.15 -4.70
CA LYS A 32 -8.47 -8.32 -3.43
C LYS A 32 -8.19 -6.98 -2.75
N LEU A 33 -7.91 -5.97 -3.57
CA LEU A 33 -7.72 -4.59 -3.15
C LEU A 33 -8.86 -3.71 -3.68
N PRO A 34 -9.08 -2.51 -3.10
CA PRO A 34 -10.06 -1.56 -3.61
C PRO A 34 -9.79 -1.23 -5.07
N GLU A 35 -10.85 -1.24 -5.88
CA GLU A 35 -10.76 -0.88 -7.31
C GLU A 35 -10.14 0.50 -7.51
N GLN A 36 -10.54 1.47 -6.67
CA GLN A 36 -10.00 2.83 -6.69
C GLN A 36 -8.46 2.88 -6.49
N LEU A 37 -7.91 2.01 -5.64
CA LEU A 37 -6.46 1.93 -5.44
C LEU A 37 -5.76 1.41 -6.71
N LEU A 38 -6.35 0.41 -7.35
CA LEU A 38 -5.84 -0.15 -8.60
C LEU A 38 -5.89 0.86 -9.74
N ASP A 39 -6.92 1.71 -9.79
CA ASP A 39 -7.03 2.81 -10.75
C ASP A 39 -5.92 3.83 -10.55
N TYR A 40 -5.59 4.18 -9.30
CA TYR A 40 -4.45 5.06 -9.01
C TYR A 40 -3.12 4.44 -9.43
N TRP A 41 -2.92 3.15 -9.19
CA TRP A 41 -1.73 2.44 -9.63
C TRP A 41 -1.61 2.40 -11.15
N SER A 42 -2.71 2.23 -11.86
CA SER A 42 -2.74 2.28 -13.33
C SER A 42 -2.35 3.68 -13.85
N ALA A 43 -2.88 4.74 -13.23
CA ALA A 43 -2.67 6.11 -13.69
C ALA A 43 -1.32 6.73 -13.28
N TYR A 44 -0.81 6.42 -12.08
CA TYR A 44 0.35 7.08 -11.48
C TYR A 44 1.52 6.14 -11.21
N GLY A 45 1.24 4.84 -11.15
CA GLY A 45 2.23 3.85 -10.78
C GLY A 45 2.42 3.71 -9.27
N TRP A 46 3.39 2.88 -8.90
CA TRP A 46 3.96 2.88 -7.56
C TRP A 46 4.91 4.07 -7.42
N CYS A 47 4.57 5.01 -6.55
CA CYS A 47 5.21 6.32 -6.49
C CYS A 47 5.14 6.95 -5.10
N GLY A 48 5.95 7.98 -4.89
CA GLY A 48 5.98 8.76 -3.66
C GLY A 48 5.09 10.01 -3.74
N TYR A 49 4.61 10.47 -2.59
CA TYR A 49 3.81 11.68 -2.42
C TYR A 49 4.34 12.51 -1.26
N ALA A 50 3.95 13.80 -1.17
CA ALA A 50 4.36 14.70 -0.09
C ALA A 50 5.89 14.73 0.12
N GLY A 51 6.66 14.80 -0.97
CA GLY A 51 8.13 14.78 -0.91
C GLY A 51 8.70 13.45 -0.39
N GLY A 52 7.98 12.35 -0.52
CA GLY A 52 8.41 11.01 -0.10
C GLY A 52 7.95 10.61 1.31
N LEU A 53 7.00 11.32 1.91
CA LEU A 53 6.42 10.93 3.20
C LEU A 53 5.49 9.72 3.11
N LEU A 54 4.83 9.52 1.96
CA LEU A 54 3.96 8.37 1.68
C LEU A 54 4.34 7.77 0.33
N TRP A 55 4.33 6.45 0.23
CA TRP A 55 4.62 5.72 -1.00
C TRP A 55 3.60 4.63 -1.24
N THR A 56 3.02 4.57 -2.44
CA THR A 56 2.36 3.35 -2.91
C THR A 56 3.42 2.36 -3.34
N VAL A 57 3.19 1.08 -3.06
CA VAL A 57 4.18 0.01 -3.26
C VAL A 57 3.58 -1.17 -4.01
N ASN A 58 4.46 -1.99 -4.57
CA ASN A 58 4.12 -3.33 -5.00
C ASN A 58 3.95 -4.24 -3.77
N PRO A 59 2.74 -4.75 -3.46
CA PRO A 59 2.56 -5.58 -2.27
C PRO A 59 3.43 -6.83 -2.28
N HIS A 60 3.69 -7.40 -3.46
CA HIS A 60 4.49 -8.60 -3.63
C HIS A 60 5.91 -8.48 -3.07
N ASP A 61 6.50 -7.28 -3.11
CA ASP A 61 7.85 -7.04 -2.59
C ASP A 61 7.89 -7.13 -1.05
N TYR A 62 6.71 -7.08 -0.41
CA TYR A 62 6.53 -7.10 1.03
C TYR A 62 5.90 -8.39 1.56
N ASP A 63 5.46 -9.31 0.70
CA ASP A 63 4.77 -10.55 1.12
C ASP A 63 5.59 -11.30 2.19
N HIS A 64 6.89 -11.51 1.92
CA HIS A 64 7.76 -12.26 2.84
C HIS A 64 7.94 -11.58 4.20
N VAL A 65 8.17 -10.26 4.22
CA VAL A 65 8.37 -9.54 5.48
C VAL A 65 7.07 -9.47 6.27
N LEU A 66 5.94 -9.24 5.59
CA LEU A 66 4.63 -9.20 6.21
C LEU A 66 4.28 -10.55 6.86
N ASP A 67 4.49 -11.66 6.16
CA ASP A 67 4.29 -13.01 6.68
C ASP A 67 5.11 -13.26 7.95
N GLN A 68 6.39 -12.89 7.95
CA GLN A 68 7.26 -13.06 9.12
C GLN A 68 6.76 -12.29 10.35
N TRP A 69 6.32 -11.06 10.16
CA TRP A 69 5.79 -10.25 11.26
C TRP A 69 4.44 -10.76 11.76
N LEU A 70 3.57 -11.15 10.84
CA LEU A 70 2.24 -11.65 11.20
C LEU A 70 2.32 -13.03 11.86
N ALA A 71 3.30 -13.88 11.54
CA ALA A 71 3.39 -15.25 12.04
C ALA A 71 3.28 -15.40 13.57
N ALA A 72 3.71 -14.38 14.33
CA ALA A 72 3.62 -14.34 15.80
C ALA A 72 2.29 -13.81 16.34
N THR A 73 1.34 -13.44 15.47
CA THR A 73 0.08 -12.80 15.82
C THR A 73 -1.11 -13.74 15.61
N SER A 74 -2.20 -13.53 16.36
CA SER A 74 -3.44 -14.29 16.21
C SER A 74 -4.19 -13.98 14.91
N ILE A 75 -3.84 -12.90 14.23
CA ILE A 75 -4.52 -12.41 13.02
C ILE A 75 -3.98 -13.01 11.74
N HIS A 76 -2.76 -13.58 11.73
CA HIS A 76 -2.10 -14.15 10.54
C HIS A 76 -2.98 -15.09 9.70
N LYS A 77 -3.90 -15.83 10.33
CA LYS A 77 -4.77 -16.80 9.64
C LYS A 77 -6.21 -16.33 9.45
N GLN A 78 -6.52 -15.08 9.84
CA GLN A 78 -7.87 -14.54 9.80
C GLN A 78 -8.19 -13.91 8.45
N ASP A 79 -7.18 -13.47 7.70
CA ASP A 79 -7.33 -12.84 6.40
C ASP A 79 -6.05 -13.01 5.56
N SER A 80 -6.13 -12.60 4.29
CA SER A 80 -4.97 -12.39 3.43
C SER A 80 -4.62 -10.91 3.46
N TYR A 81 -3.37 -10.59 3.82
CA TYR A 81 -2.94 -9.22 4.04
C TYR A 81 -1.92 -8.77 2.99
N HIS A 82 -2.01 -7.50 2.59
CA HIS A 82 -1.17 -6.89 1.56
C HIS A 82 -0.66 -5.53 2.01
N VAL A 83 0.65 -5.26 1.89
CA VAL A 83 1.16 -3.89 2.08
C VAL A 83 0.82 -3.06 0.86
N ILE A 84 -0.01 -2.03 1.04
CA ILE A 84 -0.45 -1.16 -0.06
C ILE A 84 0.33 0.15 -0.12
N ALA A 85 0.90 0.56 1.01
CA ALA A 85 1.72 1.76 1.11
C ALA A 85 2.73 1.67 2.26
N ARG A 86 3.73 2.54 2.23
CA ARG A 86 4.64 2.78 3.35
C ARG A 86 4.87 4.26 3.62
N SER A 87 5.27 4.59 4.84
CA SER A 87 5.81 5.92 5.14
C SER A 87 7.30 6.05 4.76
N ALA A 88 7.85 7.26 4.88
CA ALA A 88 9.29 7.51 4.78
C ALA A 88 10.13 6.71 5.79
N PHE A 89 9.55 6.37 6.95
CA PHE A 89 10.25 5.70 8.06
C PHE A 89 9.94 4.21 8.17
N GLY A 90 9.31 3.62 7.14
CA GLY A 90 9.04 2.18 7.11
C GLY A 90 7.81 1.74 7.90
N ILE A 91 6.91 2.66 8.27
CA ILE A 91 5.57 2.27 8.72
C ILE A 91 4.84 1.66 7.52
N LEU A 92 4.33 0.44 7.66
CA LEU A 92 3.62 -0.26 6.59
C LEU A 92 2.10 -0.14 6.79
N TYR A 93 1.41 0.24 5.73
CA TYR A 93 -0.04 0.33 5.67
C TYR A 93 -0.59 -0.91 4.97
N ILE A 94 -1.40 -1.68 5.69
CA ILE A 94 -1.78 -3.03 5.31
C ILE A 94 -3.28 -3.12 5.08
N TRP A 95 -3.65 -3.75 3.97
CA TRP A 95 -5.02 -4.05 3.58
C TRP A 95 -5.29 -5.55 3.76
N GLY A 96 -6.40 -5.92 4.40
CA GLY A 96 -6.90 -7.30 4.42
C GLY A 96 -7.96 -7.49 3.34
N GLU A 97 -7.89 -8.58 2.57
CA GLU A 97 -8.83 -8.85 1.46
C GLU A 97 -10.29 -8.85 1.91
N ASN A 98 -10.58 -9.40 3.11
CA ASN A 98 -11.94 -9.50 3.64
C ASN A 98 -12.26 -8.42 4.68
N SER A 99 -11.25 -7.98 5.44
CA SER A 99 -11.41 -7.03 6.55
C SER A 99 -11.26 -5.56 6.14
N GLY A 100 -10.73 -5.28 4.94
CA GLY A 100 -10.49 -3.93 4.44
C GLY A 100 -9.22 -3.28 5.00
N TYR A 101 -9.16 -1.94 5.04
CA TYR A 101 -8.05 -1.23 5.68
C TYR A 101 -8.03 -1.55 7.17
N CYS A 102 -7.08 -2.38 7.59
CA CYS A 102 -7.19 -3.03 8.89
C CYS A 102 -6.00 -2.73 9.81
N LEU A 103 -4.78 -2.55 9.26
CA LEU A 103 -3.57 -2.62 10.08
C LEU A 103 -2.49 -1.61 9.68
N THR A 104 -1.73 -1.20 10.69
CA THR A 104 -0.49 -0.44 10.51
C THR A 104 0.61 -1.16 11.27
N LEU A 105 1.70 -1.51 10.57
CA LEU A 105 2.87 -2.12 11.19
C LEU A 105 3.95 -1.06 11.37
N ASN A 106 4.41 -0.91 12.61
CA ASN A 106 5.47 0.01 12.96
C ASN A 106 6.57 -0.74 13.71
N SER A 107 7.80 -0.68 13.20
CA SER A 107 8.97 -1.25 13.85
C SER A 107 9.49 -0.28 14.92
N TYR A 108 8.85 -0.26 16.09
CA TYR A 108 9.36 0.50 17.23
C TYR A 108 10.23 -0.40 18.12
N ILE A 109 11.50 -0.05 18.26
CA ILE A 109 12.34 -0.57 19.34
C ILE A 109 12.36 0.52 20.41
N SER A 110 11.60 0.32 21.49
CA SER A 110 11.81 1.09 22.72
C SER A 110 13.08 0.56 23.35
N ARG A 111 14.12 1.41 23.42
CA ARG A 111 15.29 1.15 24.27
C ARG A 111 14.98 1.49 25.72
#